data_AF-A0A9P5R017-F1
#
_entry.id   AF-A0A9P5R017-F1
#
_cell.length_a   1.000
_cell.length_b   1.000
_cell.length_c   1.000
_cell.angle_alpha   90.00
_cell.angle_beta   90.00
_cell.angle_gamma   90.00
#
_symmetry.space_group_name_H-M   'P 1'
#
loop_
_entity.id
_entity.type
_entity.pdbx_description
1 polymer ?
#
loop_
_entity_poly.entity_id
_entity_poly.type
_entity_poly.pdbx_seq_one_letter_code
_entity_poly.pdbx_strand_id
1 'polypeptide(L)'
;MGVSTHNWTAATVENYKAAIMHMYDDKTPFEDYDFHRFFKVLRQRDVKHLKELNINLQPVITHFRDMGPNNGLTNTVLTQKLCWLLGTCGFMRPNDIRCIDLSDKKFHLDTIVCILPVLLPKETRQGRRICKCVTIKSHDDPLLCPIKTITEYLHRIRDSEIMVKHDKDNAIQYKPLIRDVRDLRIAVSSERISKHISTISRMLSLPENTRIPKARAIGPTEAIKNGARIEDIVVHGNWSSSIMFDNFYRLNAATATNFTTLVLS
;
A
#
# COMPACT_ATOMS: atom_id res chain seq x y z
N MET A 1 -12.96 -4.67 -34.43
CA MET A 1 -13.27 -3.79 -33.28
C MET A 1 -12.01 -3.03 -32.90
N GLY A 2 -12.08 -1.69 -32.78
CA GLY A 2 -10.93 -0.82 -32.50
C GLY A 2 -10.13 -1.13 -31.21
N VAL A 3 -10.75 -1.87 -30.28
CA VAL A 3 -10.10 -2.36 -29.05
C VAL A 3 -8.92 -3.28 -29.37
N SER A 4 -9.09 -4.21 -30.30
CA SER A 4 -8.04 -5.17 -30.68
C SER A 4 -6.92 -4.51 -31.48
N THR A 5 -7.22 -3.46 -32.26
CA THR A 5 -6.23 -2.77 -33.10
C THR A 5 -5.31 -1.87 -32.28
N HIS A 6 -5.75 -1.38 -31.12
CA HIS A 6 -4.96 -0.51 -30.23
C HIS A 6 -4.45 -1.24 -28.97
N ASN A 7 -4.70 -2.56 -28.86
CA ASN A 7 -4.35 -3.38 -27.70
C ASN A 7 -4.84 -2.79 -26.37
N TRP A 8 -6.05 -2.20 -26.39
CA TRP A 8 -6.64 -1.58 -25.20
C TRP A 8 -7.30 -2.63 -24.31
N THR A 9 -7.11 -2.49 -23.00
CA THR A 9 -7.89 -3.25 -22.02
C THR A 9 -9.32 -2.71 -21.94
N ALA A 10 -10.29 -3.54 -21.54
CA ALA A 10 -11.66 -3.08 -21.31
C ALA A 10 -11.72 -1.87 -20.36
N ALA A 11 -10.89 -1.86 -19.31
CA ALA A 11 -10.78 -0.74 -18.37
C ALA A 11 -10.29 0.55 -19.04
N THR A 12 -9.36 0.47 -19.99
CA THR A 12 -8.89 1.61 -20.77
C THR A 12 -10.03 2.23 -21.58
N VAL A 13 -10.83 1.40 -22.25
CA VAL A 13 -11.97 1.87 -23.06
C VAL A 13 -13.06 2.48 -22.18
N GLU A 14 -13.34 1.89 -21.01
CA GLU A 14 -14.28 2.46 -20.02
C GLU A 14 -13.78 3.82 -19.48
N ASN A 15 -12.48 3.99 -19.27
CA ASN A 15 -11.92 5.29 -18.87
C ASN A 15 -12.10 6.35 -19.96
N TYR A 16 -11.90 5.99 -21.23
CA TYR A 16 -12.15 6.92 -22.35
C TYR A 16 -13.64 7.26 -22.46
N LYS A 17 -14.53 6.26 -22.31
CA LYS A 17 -15.97 6.50 -22.21
C LYS A 17 -16.28 7.53 -21.13
N ALA A 18 -15.80 7.32 -19.91
CA ALA A 18 -16.06 8.23 -18.80
C ALA A 18 -15.53 9.64 -19.07
N ALA A 19 -14.32 9.75 -19.62
CA ALA A 19 -13.72 11.05 -19.97
C ALA A 19 -14.55 11.78 -21.04
N ILE A 20 -14.94 11.08 -22.12
CA ILE A 20 -15.76 11.65 -23.19
C ILE A 20 -17.11 12.08 -22.62
N MET A 21 -17.80 11.21 -21.88
CA MET A 21 -19.08 11.55 -21.28
C MET A 21 -18.95 12.78 -20.39
N HIS A 22 -17.89 12.92 -19.61
CA HIS A 22 -17.67 14.11 -18.76
C HIS A 22 -17.54 15.44 -19.52
N MET A 23 -17.23 15.41 -20.83
CA MET A 23 -17.09 16.62 -21.65
C MET A 23 -18.41 17.17 -22.19
N TYR A 24 -19.51 16.41 -22.11
CA TYR A 24 -20.82 16.83 -22.63
C TYR A 24 -21.76 17.16 -21.48
N ASP A 25 -22.49 18.27 -21.56
CA ASP A 25 -23.55 18.57 -20.58
C ASP A 25 -24.79 17.70 -20.83
N ASP A 26 -25.17 17.54 -22.09
CA ASP A 26 -26.24 16.63 -22.52
C ASP A 26 -25.71 15.19 -22.69
N LYS A 27 -26.34 14.24 -21.99
CA LYS A 27 -25.98 12.82 -22.05
C LYS A 27 -26.83 12.01 -23.02
N THR A 28 -27.87 12.59 -23.60
CA THR A 28 -28.81 11.91 -24.51
C THR A 28 -28.11 11.12 -25.63
N PRO A 29 -27.01 11.60 -26.26
CA PRO A 29 -26.30 10.83 -27.28
C PRO A 29 -25.70 9.50 -26.78
N PHE A 30 -25.51 9.35 -25.46
CA PHE A 30 -24.96 8.14 -24.84
C PHE A 30 -26.06 7.18 -24.34
N GLU A 31 -27.34 7.55 -24.45
CA GLU A 31 -28.49 6.70 -24.11
C GLU A 31 -28.79 5.64 -25.19
N ASP A 32 -28.02 5.65 -26.28
CA ASP A 32 -28.13 4.69 -27.37
C ASP A 32 -27.99 3.23 -26.90
N TYR A 33 -28.85 2.37 -27.45
CA TYR A 33 -28.91 0.95 -27.09
C TYR A 33 -27.63 0.20 -27.46
N ASP A 34 -27.09 0.46 -28.65
CA ASP A 34 -25.89 -0.22 -29.13
C ASP A 34 -24.65 0.24 -28.36
N PHE A 35 -24.59 1.51 -27.96
CA PHE A 35 -23.60 2.02 -27.02
C PHE A 35 -23.63 1.25 -25.68
N HIS A 36 -24.81 1.11 -25.07
CA HIS A 36 -24.96 0.34 -23.83
C HIS A 36 -24.58 -1.13 -23.99
N ARG A 37 -25.05 -1.74 -25.09
CA ARG A 37 -24.77 -3.14 -25.42
C ARG A 37 -23.29 -3.37 -25.65
N PHE A 38 -22.59 -2.47 -26.35
CA PHE A 38 -21.15 -2.56 -26.58
C PHE A 38 -20.40 -2.65 -25.25
N PHE A 39 -20.65 -1.73 -24.30
CA PHE A 39 -19.97 -1.75 -23.01
C PHE A 39 -20.39 -2.93 -22.12
N LYS A 40 -21.63 -3.41 -22.24
CA LYS A 40 -22.06 -4.66 -21.58
C LYS A 40 -21.25 -5.85 -22.08
N VAL A 41 -21.15 -6.02 -23.40
CA VAL A 41 -20.38 -7.12 -24.02
C VAL A 41 -18.89 -6.96 -23.72
N LEU A 42 -18.35 -5.75 -23.77
CA LEU A 42 -16.95 -5.45 -23.45
C LEU A 42 -16.58 -5.93 -22.04
N ARG A 43 -17.43 -5.71 -21.04
CA ARG A 43 -17.21 -6.17 -19.66
C ARG A 43 -17.32 -7.69 -19.50
N GLN A 44 -18.11 -8.35 -20.35
CA GLN A 44 -18.33 -9.79 -20.33
C GLN A 44 -17.30 -10.57 -21.16
N ARG A 45 -16.49 -9.86 -21.96
CA ARG A 45 -15.53 -10.46 -22.89
C ARG A 45 -14.40 -11.20 -22.17
N ASP A 46 -13.99 -10.70 -21.01
CA ASP A 46 -12.90 -11.27 -20.22
C ASP A 46 -13.45 -11.93 -18.96
N VAL A 47 -13.14 -13.21 -18.77
CA VAL A 47 -13.35 -13.88 -17.50
C VAL A 47 -12.38 -13.26 -16.50
N LYS A 48 -12.92 -12.53 -15.52
CA LYS A 48 -12.11 -12.00 -14.43
C LYS A 48 -11.74 -13.15 -13.49
N HIS A 49 -10.55 -13.70 -13.67
CA HIS A 49 -9.98 -14.64 -12.71
C HIS A 49 -9.64 -13.90 -11.41
N LEU A 50 -10.11 -14.44 -10.29
CA LEU A 50 -9.70 -13.97 -8.98
C LEU A 50 -8.20 -14.25 -8.79
N LYS A 51 -7.52 -13.39 -8.02
CA LYS A 51 -6.12 -13.61 -7.72
C LYS A 51 -6.00 -14.79 -6.76
N GLU A 52 -5.22 -15.80 -7.16
CA GLU A 52 -4.88 -16.96 -6.33
C GLU A 52 -3.37 -17.05 -6.12
N LEU A 53 -2.78 -15.92 -5.75
CA LEU A 53 -1.35 -15.86 -5.49
C LEU A 53 -1.05 -16.22 -4.04
N ASN A 54 -0.49 -17.42 -3.85
CA ASN A 54 0.05 -17.80 -2.55
C ASN A 54 1.45 -17.20 -2.37
N ILE A 55 1.57 -16.24 -1.45
CA ILE A 55 2.84 -15.62 -1.08
C ILE A 55 3.37 -16.32 0.16
N ASN A 56 4.65 -16.66 0.16
CA ASN A 56 5.36 -17.09 1.35
C ASN A 56 6.24 -15.94 1.89
N LEU A 57 5.96 -15.48 3.11
CA LEU A 57 6.76 -14.46 3.80
C LEU A 57 8.01 -15.00 4.52
N GLN A 58 8.13 -16.32 4.69
CA GLN A 58 9.23 -16.92 5.45
C GLN A 58 10.63 -16.50 4.97
N PRO A 59 10.92 -16.36 3.67
CA PRO A 59 12.22 -15.85 3.24
C PRO A 59 12.52 -14.43 3.74
N VAL A 60 11.52 -13.55 3.78
CA VAL A 60 11.66 -12.18 4.30
C VAL A 60 11.85 -12.18 5.81
N ILE A 61 11.07 -13.00 6.53
CA ILE A 61 11.17 -13.16 7.98
C ILE A 61 12.55 -13.69 8.36
N THR A 62 13.03 -14.72 7.66
CA THR A 62 14.35 -15.32 7.85
C THR A 62 15.43 -14.28 7.57
N HIS A 63 15.35 -13.58 6.44
CA HIS A 63 16.28 -12.50 6.13
C HIS A 63 16.32 -11.40 7.21
N PHE A 64 15.18 -11.03 7.78
CA PHE A 64 15.12 -10.03 8.86
C PHE A 64 15.79 -10.50 10.15
N ARG A 65 15.73 -11.80 10.45
CA ARG A 65 16.42 -12.40 11.59
C ARG A 65 17.91 -12.53 11.34
N ASP A 66 18.31 -12.97 10.15
CA ASP A 66 19.72 -13.15 9.76
C ASP A 66 20.49 -11.84 9.73
N MET A 67 19.83 -10.72 9.38
CA MET A 67 20.42 -9.39 9.45
C MET A 67 20.78 -8.94 10.88
N GLY A 68 20.19 -9.57 11.90
CA GLY A 68 20.45 -9.24 13.30
C GLY A 68 19.82 -7.92 13.78
N PRO A 69 20.29 -7.39 14.93
CA PRO A 69 19.72 -6.22 15.58
C PRO A 69 19.75 -4.94 14.73
N ASN A 70 18.73 -4.09 14.87
CA ASN A 70 18.58 -2.88 14.04
C ASN A 70 19.76 -1.91 14.16
N ASN A 71 20.40 -1.78 15.33
CA ASN A 71 21.54 -0.89 15.55
C ASN A 71 22.80 -1.32 14.77
N GLY A 72 22.93 -2.60 14.42
CA GLY A 72 24.03 -3.11 13.59
C GLY A 72 23.84 -2.92 12.08
N LEU A 73 22.64 -2.50 11.65
CA LEU A 73 22.35 -2.36 10.21
C LEU A 73 22.94 -1.07 9.65
N THR A 74 23.30 -1.07 8.36
CA THR A 74 23.62 0.17 7.63
C THR A 74 22.36 1.01 7.42
N ASN A 75 22.52 2.32 7.18
CA ASN A 75 21.39 3.22 6.90
C ASN A 75 20.55 2.72 5.72
N THR A 76 21.20 2.21 4.67
CA THR A 76 20.53 1.66 3.49
C THR A 76 19.65 0.46 3.85
N VAL A 77 20.19 -0.50 4.59
CA VAL A 77 19.47 -1.74 4.97
C VAL A 77 18.34 -1.42 5.94
N LEU A 78 18.60 -0.59 6.95
CA LEU A 78 17.57 -0.14 7.89
C LEU A 78 16.43 0.60 7.17
N THR A 79 16.75 1.48 6.22
CA THR A 79 15.74 2.19 5.40
C THR A 79 14.89 1.23 4.58
N GLN A 80 15.52 0.21 3.96
CA GLN A 80 14.80 -0.82 3.20
C GLN A 80 13.83 -1.62 4.08
N LYS A 81 14.31 -2.10 5.22
CA LYS A 81 13.52 -2.81 6.23
C LYS A 81 12.35 -1.95 6.70
N LEU A 82 12.60 -0.70 7.09
CA LEU A 82 11.58 0.25 7.52
C LEU A 82 10.52 0.46 6.44
N CYS A 83 10.92 0.81 5.21
CA CYS A 83 9.98 1.07 4.12
C CYS A 83 9.10 -0.16 3.82
N TRP A 84 9.68 -1.36 3.87
CA TRP A 84 8.93 -2.59 3.67
C TRP A 84 7.91 -2.83 4.80
N LEU A 85 8.33 -2.73 6.06
CA LEU A 85 7.46 -2.86 7.23
C LEU A 85 6.32 -1.82 7.24
N LEU A 86 6.60 -0.56 6.87
CA LEU A 86 5.57 0.46 6.73
C LEU A 86 4.58 0.11 5.60
N GLY A 87 5.07 -0.42 4.48
CA GLY A 87 4.23 -0.84 3.36
C GLY A 87 3.36 -2.06 3.68
N THR A 88 3.87 -3.04 4.43
CA THR A 88 3.19 -4.31 4.74
C THR A 88 2.42 -4.27 6.05
N CYS A 89 2.97 -3.75 7.13
CA CYS A 89 2.28 -3.64 8.41
C CYS A 89 1.34 -2.43 8.48
N GLY A 90 1.68 -1.33 7.81
CA GLY A 90 0.84 -0.12 7.75
C GLY A 90 -0.11 -0.08 6.54
N PHE A 91 -0.06 -1.10 5.68
CA PHE A 91 -0.72 -1.14 4.37
C PHE A 91 -0.43 0.10 3.52
N MET A 92 0.69 0.80 3.70
CA MET A 92 0.90 2.10 3.08
C MET A 92 1.39 1.99 1.63
N ARG A 93 0.98 2.94 0.78
CA ARG A 93 1.62 3.12 -0.54
C ARG A 93 2.95 3.84 -0.39
N PRO A 94 3.88 3.74 -1.36
CA PRO A 94 5.13 4.52 -1.32
C PRO A 94 4.90 6.03 -1.14
N ASN A 95 3.88 6.60 -1.81
CA ASN A 95 3.54 8.01 -1.61
C ASN A 95 2.94 8.29 -0.22
N ASP A 96 2.22 7.34 0.39
CA ASP A 96 1.73 7.52 1.75
C ASP A 96 2.91 7.58 2.74
N ILE A 97 3.89 6.68 2.59
CA ILE A 97 5.12 6.66 3.40
C ILE A 97 5.93 7.94 3.23
N ARG A 98 6.02 8.45 1.99
CA ARG A 98 6.70 9.71 1.70
C ARG A 98 6.09 10.88 2.47
N CYS A 99 4.77 10.92 2.53
CA CYS A 99 4.00 12.01 3.12
C CYS A 99 3.75 11.84 4.63
N ILE A 100 4.50 10.98 5.32
CA ILE A 100 4.45 10.91 6.79
C ILE A 100 5.06 12.18 7.37
N ASP A 101 4.34 12.89 8.23
CA ASP A 101 4.79 14.13 8.83
C ASP A 101 5.17 13.96 10.31
N LEU A 102 6.46 14.02 10.60
CA LEU A 102 7.00 13.96 11.97
C LEU A 102 6.73 15.22 12.79
N SER A 103 6.34 16.32 12.15
CA SER A 103 6.00 17.58 12.84
C SER A 103 4.52 17.70 13.19
N ASP A 104 3.67 16.82 12.67
CA ASP A 104 2.24 16.80 12.99
C ASP A 104 2.04 16.36 14.45
N LYS A 105 1.22 17.10 15.19
CA LYS A 105 0.89 16.84 16.61
C LYS A 105 0.33 15.45 16.90
N LYS A 106 -0.17 14.73 15.88
CA LYS A 106 -0.68 13.37 15.99
C LYS A 106 0.40 12.31 15.86
N PHE A 107 1.61 12.69 15.45
CA PHE A 107 2.74 11.78 15.47
C PHE A 107 3.00 11.35 16.92
N HIS A 108 3.00 10.04 17.14
CA HIS A 108 3.24 9.45 18.45
C HIS A 108 4.08 8.20 18.29
N LEU A 109 5.02 7.99 19.20
CA LEU A 109 5.85 6.80 19.24
C LEU A 109 6.16 6.47 20.69
N ASP A 110 5.76 5.27 21.11
CA ASP A 110 6.19 4.65 22.36
C ASP A 110 6.72 3.23 22.09
N THR A 111 6.81 2.42 23.14
CA THR A 111 7.38 1.06 23.06
C THR A 111 6.42 0.03 22.44
N ILE A 112 5.12 0.32 22.38
CA ILE A 112 4.04 -0.59 21.97
C ILE A 112 3.39 -0.12 20.67
N VAL A 113 3.28 1.19 20.45
CA VAL A 113 2.53 1.75 19.33
C VAL A 113 3.22 2.97 18.71
N CYS A 114 3.06 3.11 17.41
CA CYS A 114 3.43 4.29 16.66
C CYS A 114 2.24 4.75 15.81
N ILE A 115 1.90 6.02 15.92
CA ILE A 115 0.87 6.67 15.11
C ILE A 115 1.58 7.56 14.09
N LEU A 116 1.40 7.24 12.81
CA LEU A 116 2.04 7.91 11.69
C LEU A 116 0.99 8.74 10.93
N PRO A 117 0.98 10.07 11.10
CA PRO A 117 0.13 10.96 10.33
C PRO A 117 0.66 11.06 8.89
N VAL A 118 -0.21 10.77 7.92
CA VAL A 118 0.03 10.83 6.48
C VAL A 118 -0.74 12.02 5.92
N LEU A 119 0.03 13.01 5.49
CA LEU A 119 -0.47 14.26 4.94
C LEU A 119 -0.94 14.08 3.49
N LEU A 120 -2.10 14.67 3.16
CA LEU A 120 -2.65 14.74 1.80
C LEU A 120 -2.48 13.45 0.98
N PRO A 121 -2.96 12.29 1.47
CA PRO A 121 -2.82 11.03 0.75
C PRO A 121 -3.61 11.06 -0.57
N LYS A 122 -3.56 9.97 -1.34
CA LYS A 122 -4.33 9.90 -2.60
C LYS A 122 -5.83 9.94 -2.35
N GLU A 123 -6.29 9.35 -1.25
CA GLU A 123 -7.70 9.35 -0.85
C GLU A 123 -8.22 10.76 -0.56
N THR A 124 -9.48 11.00 -0.91
CA THR A 124 -10.26 12.18 -0.52
C THR A 124 -11.48 11.72 0.28
N ARG A 125 -12.06 12.60 1.08
CA ARG A 125 -13.36 12.38 1.74
C ARG A 125 -14.27 13.55 1.42
N GLN A 126 -15.44 13.25 0.85
CA GLN A 126 -16.40 14.27 0.42
C GLN A 126 -15.77 15.36 -0.47
N GLY A 127 -14.94 14.94 -1.43
CA GLY A 127 -14.22 15.85 -2.33
C GLY A 127 -13.03 16.60 -1.70
N ARG A 128 -12.82 16.50 -0.38
CA ARG A 128 -11.74 17.20 0.34
C ARG A 128 -10.51 16.32 0.53
N ARG A 129 -9.34 16.96 0.48
CA ARG A 129 -8.08 16.33 0.93
C ARG A 129 -8.15 16.09 2.43
N ILE A 130 -7.46 15.05 2.91
CA ILE A 130 -7.44 14.66 4.31
C ILE A 130 -6.01 14.53 4.84
N CYS A 131 -5.87 14.48 6.16
CA CYS A 131 -4.75 13.83 6.83
C CYS A 131 -5.30 12.55 7.47
N LYS A 132 -4.61 11.42 7.28
CA LYS A 132 -5.00 10.13 7.90
C LYS A 132 -3.90 9.66 8.83
N CYS A 133 -4.25 8.95 9.90
CA CYS A 133 -3.25 8.32 10.78
C CYS A 133 -3.20 6.82 10.50
N VAL A 134 -1.99 6.27 10.41
CA VAL A 134 -1.74 4.84 10.34
C VAL A 134 -1.13 4.41 11.66
N THR A 135 -1.75 3.45 12.33
CA THR A 135 -1.27 2.93 13.62
C THR A 135 -0.46 1.67 13.36
N ILE A 136 0.75 1.57 13.89
CA ILE A 136 1.58 0.37 13.84
C ILE A 136 1.85 -0.08 15.26
N LYS A 137 1.81 -1.40 15.51
CA LYS A 137 2.07 -1.99 16.83
C LYS A 137 3.42 -2.68 16.88
N SER A 138 3.94 -2.84 18.09
CA SER A 138 5.13 -3.63 18.37
C SER A 138 4.89 -5.10 18.05
N HIS A 139 5.99 -5.78 17.72
CA HIS A 139 6.06 -7.23 17.59
C HIS A 139 6.96 -7.77 18.70
N ASP A 140 6.67 -8.96 19.21
CA ASP A 140 7.40 -9.57 20.32
C ASP A 140 8.85 -9.88 19.95
N ASP A 141 9.08 -10.43 18.75
CA ASP A 141 10.41 -10.58 18.17
C ASP A 141 11.00 -9.19 17.81
N PRO A 142 12.06 -8.71 18.51
CA PRO A 142 12.62 -7.37 18.28
C PRO A 142 13.24 -7.21 16.89
N LEU A 143 13.65 -8.32 16.26
CA LEU A 143 14.23 -8.32 14.92
C LEU A 143 13.16 -8.12 13.84
N LEU A 144 11.90 -8.45 14.13
CA LEU A 144 10.76 -8.23 13.23
C LEU A 144 9.96 -6.97 13.58
N CYS A 145 10.26 -6.34 14.72
CA CYS A 145 9.44 -5.29 15.30
C CYS A 145 9.51 -3.94 14.56
N PRO A 146 8.40 -3.48 13.95
CA PRO A 146 8.35 -2.18 13.27
C PRO A 146 8.67 -1.02 14.20
N ILE A 147 8.18 -1.06 15.44
CA ILE A 147 8.43 -0.01 16.44
C ILE A 147 9.92 0.12 16.71
N LYS A 148 10.61 -0.99 17.01
CA LYS A 148 12.07 -0.98 17.23
C LYS A 148 12.84 -0.49 16.00
N THR A 149 12.40 -0.85 14.79
CA THR A 149 13.00 -0.35 13.55
C THR A 149 12.78 1.16 13.36
N ILE A 150 11.57 1.68 13.66
CA ILE A 150 11.26 3.12 13.60
C ILE A 150 12.08 3.88 14.64
N THR A 151 12.15 3.41 15.88
CA THR A 151 12.93 4.04 16.95
C THR A 151 14.40 4.17 16.57
N GLU A 152 15.02 3.08 16.10
CA GLU A 152 16.41 3.10 15.64
C GLU A 152 16.60 4.05 14.45
N TYR A 153 15.67 4.05 13.50
CA TYR A 153 15.74 4.95 12.34
C TYR A 153 15.67 6.42 12.75
N LEU A 154 14.73 6.78 13.65
CA LEU A 154 14.59 8.13 14.16
C LEU A 154 15.81 8.58 14.95
N HIS A 155 16.41 7.68 15.72
CA HIS A 155 17.67 7.95 16.43
C HIS A 155 18.77 8.40 15.47
N ARG A 156 18.87 7.79 14.27
CA ARG A 156 19.90 8.14 13.27
C ARG A 156 19.66 9.45 12.54
N ILE A 157 18.41 9.88 12.43
CA ILE A 157 18.06 11.13 11.73
C ILE A 157 17.80 12.30 12.70
N ARG A 158 18.01 12.10 14.00
CA ARG A 158 17.65 13.05 15.07
C ARG A 158 18.24 14.44 14.86
N ASP A 159 19.48 14.52 14.38
CA ASP A 159 20.22 15.77 14.22
C ASP A 159 20.00 16.40 12.84
N SER A 160 19.17 15.79 11.99
CA SER A 160 18.80 16.33 10.68
C SER A 160 17.45 17.03 10.73
N GLU A 161 17.50 18.36 10.74
CA GLU A 161 16.31 19.19 10.56
C GLU A 161 16.04 19.44 9.09
N ILE A 162 14.86 19.03 8.63
CA ILE A 162 14.39 19.32 7.28
C ILE A 162 12.91 19.65 7.32
N MET A 163 12.51 20.59 6.47
CA MET A 163 11.13 20.87 6.12
C MET A 163 11.04 20.88 4.60
N VAL A 164 10.05 20.18 4.04
CA VAL A 164 9.83 20.15 2.60
C VAL A 164 8.42 20.61 2.25
N LYS A 165 8.30 21.31 1.12
CA LYS A 165 7.00 21.68 0.55
C LYS A 165 6.30 20.44 0.02
N HIS A 166 4.98 20.41 0.13
CA HIS A 166 4.18 19.31 -0.37
C HIS A 166 3.81 19.52 -1.85
N ASP A 167 4.06 18.54 -2.73
CA ASP A 167 3.87 18.70 -4.19
C ASP A 167 2.44 19.08 -4.62
N LYS A 168 1.44 18.69 -3.83
CA LYS A 168 0.03 19.00 -4.10
C LYS A 168 -0.41 20.38 -3.60
N ASP A 169 0.34 20.95 -2.66
CA ASP A 169 0.05 22.24 -2.04
C ASP A 169 1.35 22.84 -1.48
N ASN A 170 1.93 23.78 -2.22
CA ASN A 170 3.21 24.39 -1.89
C ASN A 170 3.15 25.30 -0.65
N ALA A 171 1.96 25.64 -0.16
CA ALA A 171 1.79 26.39 1.09
C ALA A 171 2.00 25.48 2.31
N ILE A 172 1.87 24.17 2.15
CA ILE A 172 2.05 23.20 3.23
C ILE A 172 3.49 22.70 3.23
N GLN A 173 4.12 22.77 4.40
CA GLN A 173 5.41 22.17 4.68
C GLN A 173 5.26 21.06 5.72
N TYR A 174 6.11 20.05 5.63
CA TYR A 174 6.11 18.94 6.57
C TYR A 174 7.53 18.41 6.78
N LYS A 175 7.75 17.72 7.90
CA LYS A 175 9.00 17.01 8.20
C LYS A 175 8.81 15.55 7.81
N PRO A 176 9.34 15.07 6.66
CA PRO A 176 9.06 13.69 6.23
C PRO A 176 9.58 12.68 7.25
N LEU A 177 9.19 11.41 7.18
CA LEU A 177 9.90 10.36 7.92
C LEU A 177 11.17 9.90 7.17
N ILE A 178 11.04 9.45 5.93
CA ILE A 178 12.14 8.82 5.19
C ILE A 178 13.09 9.88 4.58
N ARG A 179 14.40 9.64 4.72
CA ARG A 179 15.52 10.46 4.20
C ARG A 179 16.35 9.74 3.15
N ASP A 180 17.06 10.50 2.31
CA ASP A 180 18.04 9.92 1.39
C ASP A 180 19.19 9.33 2.21
N VAL A 181 19.58 8.10 1.88
CA VAL A 181 20.59 7.36 2.64
C VAL A 181 21.99 7.95 2.52
N ARG A 182 22.24 8.78 1.50
CA ARG A 182 23.52 9.47 1.25
C ARG A 182 23.57 10.85 1.91
N ASP A 183 22.42 11.51 2.05
CA ASP A 183 22.31 12.77 2.75
C ASP A 183 20.97 12.82 3.50
N LEU A 184 21.06 12.69 4.83
CA LEU A 184 19.90 12.64 5.70
C LEU A 184 19.12 13.97 5.73
N ARG A 185 19.65 15.04 5.15
CA ARG A 185 18.97 16.34 5.02
C ARG A 185 18.06 16.43 3.81
N ILE A 186 17.93 15.34 3.04
CA ILE A 186 17.14 15.31 1.81
C ILE A 186 15.97 14.35 1.97
N ALA A 187 14.77 14.81 1.60
CA ALA A 187 13.59 13.96 1.50
C ALA A 187 13.66 13.07 0.23
N VAL A 188 13.14 11.85 0.33
CA VAL A 188 13.12 10.92 -0.83
C VAL A 188 11.83 10.99 -1.63
N SER A 189 11.93 10.66 -2.91
CA SER A 189 10.76 10.52 -3.78
C SER A 189 9.99 9.22 -3.53
N SER A 190 8.75 9.16 -4.02
CA SER A 190 7.90 7.97 -3.88
C SER A 190 8.47 6.76 -4.64
N GLU A 191 9.19 7.02 -5.73
CA GLU A 191 9.87 6.02 -6.56
C GLU A 191 11.04 5.41 -5.81
N ARG A 192 11.81 6.22 -5.06
CA ARG A 192 12.91 5.73 -4.23
C ARG A 192 12.39 4.83 -3.11
N ILE A 193 11.31 5.22 -2.42
CA ILE A 193 10.64 4.37 -1.43
C ILE A 193 10.15 3.08 -2.07
N SER A 194 9.55 3.14 -3.26
CA SER A 194 9.13 1.94 -3.98
C SER A 194 10.30 1.01 -4.29
N LYS A 195 11.49 1.54 -4.62
CA LYS A 195 12.70 0.73 -4.83
C LYS A 195 13.14 0.05 -3.54
N HIS A 196 13.12 0.75 -2.41
CA HIS A 196 13.43 0.17 -1.10
C HIS A 196 12.51 -1.00 -0.75
N ILE A 197 11.19 -0.82 -0.92
CA ILE A 197 10.20 -1.88 -0.72
C ILE A 197 10.48 -3.05 -1.67
N SER A 198 10.65 -2.77 -2.96
CA SER A 198 10.90 -3.81 -3.96
C SER A 198 12.17 -4.62 -3.68
N THR A 199 13.18 -4.04 -3.03
CA THR A 199 14.39 -4.79 -2.66
C THR A 199 14.10 -5.93 -1.71
N ILE A 200 13.28 -5.70 -0.68
CA ILE A 200 12.88 -6.76 0.26
C ILE A 200 11.83 -7.68 -0.39
N SER A 201 10.86 -7.14 -1.14
CA SER A 201 9.82 -7.95 -1.78
C SER A 201 10.36 -8.92 -2.85
N ARG A 202 11.57 -8.72 -3.37
CA ARG A 202 12.24 -9.67 -4.28
C ARG A 202 12.63 -10.99 -3.59
N MET A 203 12.67 -11.03 -2.27
CA MET A 203 13.00 -12.24 -1.51
C MET A 203 11.78 -13.18 -1.35
N LEU A 204 10.57 -12.70 -1.65
CA LEU A 204 9.36 -13.51 -1.56
C LEU A 204 9.47 -14.73 -2.48
N SER A 205 9.16 -15.92 -1.96
CA SER A 205 8.95 -17.08 -2.82
C SER A 205 7.60 -16.91 -3.52
N LEU A 206 7.66 -16.79 -4.84
CA LEU A 206 6.49 -16.63 -5.71
C LEU A 206 6.53 -17.72 -6.80
N PRO A 207 5.38 -18.16 -7.33
CA PRO A 207 5.33 -19.03 -8.50
C PRO A 207 6.05 -18.39 -9.69
N GLU A 208 6.59 -19.23 -10.59
CA GLU A 208 7.28 -18.77 -11.80
C GLU A 208 6.43 -17.76 -12.60
N ASN A 209 7.09 -16.79 -13.22
CA ASN A 209 6.48 -15.73 -14.03
C ASN A 209 5.46 -14.81 -13.30
N THR A 210 5.41 -14.86 -11.96
CA THR A 210 4.54 -13.98 -11.18
C THR A 210 5.19 -12.61 -10.95
N ARG A 211 4.44 -11.54 -11.21
CA ARG A 211 4.88 -10.18 -10.83
C ARG A 211 4.83 -10.00 -9.30
N ILE A 212 5.89 -9.41 -8.74
CA ILE A 212 5.96 -9.10 -7.31
C ILE A 212 4.78 -8.22 -6.89
N PRO A 213 3.94 -8.68 -5.95
CA PRO A 213 2.82 -7.90 -5.46
C PRO A 213 3.26 -6.66 -4.70
N LYS A 214 2.37 -5.66 -4.64
CA LYS A 214 2.62 -4.45 -3.85
C LYS A 214 2.53 -4.76 -2.36
N ALA A 215 3.38 -4.14 -1.54
CA ALA A 215 3.38 -4.31 -0.08
C ALA A 215 2.00 -4.09 0.57
N ARG A 216 1.28 -3.06 0.11
CA ARG A 216 -0.12 -2.74 0.50
C ARG A 216 -1.14 -3.86 0.22
N ALA A 217 -0.81 -4.83 -0.63
CA ALA A 217 -1.62 -6.01 -0.92
C ALA A 217 -1.13 -7.26 -0.18
N ILE A 218 0.19 -7.36 0.06
CA ILE A 218 0.83 -8.46 0.79
C ILE A 218 0.33 -8.50 2.25
N GLY A 219 0.52 -7.40 2.98
CA GLY A 219 0.16 -7.29 4.40
C GLY A 219 -1.27 -7.73 4.73
N PRO A 220 -2.32 -7.15 4.11
CA PRO A 220 -3.70 -7.49 4.45
C PRO A 220 -4.07 -8.92 4.05
N THR A 221 -3.52 -9.44 2.94
CA THR A 221 -3.79 -10.82 2.52
C THR A 221 -3.20 -11.79 3.54
N GLU A 222 -1.98 -11.54 4.00
CA GLU A 222 -1.34 -12.39 5.00
C GLU A 222 -2.04 -12.30 6.35
N ALA A 223 -2.47 -11.10 6.76
CA ALA A 223 -3.21 -10.93 8.02
C ALA A 223 -4.53 -11.74 8.03
N ILE A 224 -5.29 -11.77 6.93
CA ILE A 224 -6.53 -12.59 6.84
C ILE A 224 -6.23 -14.09 6.93
N LYS A 225 -5.16 -14.55 6.27
CA LYS A 225 -4.72 -15.96 6.37
C LYS A 225 -4.35 -16.36 7.80
N ASN A 226 -3.90 -15.39 8.61
CA ASN A 226 -3.56 -15.57 10.01
C ASN A 226 -4.71 -15.16 10.97
N GLY A 227 -5.94 -15.02 10.46
CA GLY A 227 -7.15 -14.88 11.28
C GLY A 227 -7.62 -13.45 11.55
N ALA A 228 -7.02 -12.44 10.91
CA ALA A 228 -7.53 -11.07 11.02
C ALA A 228 -8.92 -10.94 10.39
N ARG A 229 -9.81 -10.18 11.04
CA ARG A 229 -11.14 -9.90 10.53
C ARG A 229 -11.06 -8.95 9.33
N ILE A 230 -11.92 -9.18 8.35
CA ILE A 230 -11.95 -8.32 7.15
C ILE A 230 -12.31 -6.87 7.49
N GLU A 231 -13.16 -6.64 8.52
CA GLU A 231 -13.51 -5.30 8.98
C GLU A 231 -12.27 -4.53 9.46
N ASP A 232 -11.43 -5.16 10.28
CA ASP A 232 -10.20 -4.56 10.82
C ASP A 232 -9.23 -4.22 9.69
N ILE A 233 -9.13 -5.11 8.70
CA ILE A 233 -8.28 -4.93 7.52
C ILE A 233 -8.76 -3.75 6.65
N VAL A 234 -10.07 -3.60 6.47
CA VAL A 234 -10.68 -2.48 5.73
C VAL A 234 -10.44 -1.15 6.44
N VAL A 235 -10.61 -1.11 7.77
CA VAL A 235 -10.36 0.08 8.58
C VAL A 235 -8.86 0.44 8.55
N HIS A 236 -7.98 -0.52 8.80
CA HIS A 236 -6.53 -0.31 8.81
C HIS A 236 -5.99 0.12 7.44
N GLY A 237 -6.52 -0.46 6.37
CA GLY A 237 -6.23 -0.06 5.01
C GLY A 237 -6.78 1.32 4.64
N ASN A 238 -7.70 1.89 5.41
CA ASN A 238 -8.49 3.06 5.03
C ASN A 238 -9.15 2.88 3.65
N TRP A 239 -9.80 1.73 3.45
CA TRP A 239 -10.61 1.43 2.28
C TRP A 239 -12.08 1.71 2.56
N SER A 240 -12.85 2.06 1.52
CA SER A 240 -14.27 2.41 1.68
C SER A 240 -15.18 1.19 1.88
N SER A 241 -14.71 -0.02 1.54
CA SER A 241 -15.46 -1.26 1.67
C SER A 241 -14.55 -2.49 1.55
N SER A 242 -15.04 -3.64 2.00
CA SER A 242 -14.44 -4.96 1.73
C SER A 242 -14.35 -5.26 0.24
N ILE A 243 -15.34 -4.84 -0.56
CA ILE A 243 -15.33 -4.99 -2.02
C ILE A 243 -14.11 -4.29 -2.65
N MET A 244 -13.69 -3.14 -2.13
CA MET A 244 -12.46 -2.48 -2.59
C MET A 244 -11.23 -3.32 -2.27
N PHE A 245 -11.17 -3.91 -1.08
CA PHE A 245 -10.10 -4.81 -0.70
C PHE A 245 -10.05 -6.04 -1.63
N ASP A 246 -11.17 -6.77 -1.77
CA ASP A 246 -11.24 -8.00 -2.56
C ASP A 246 -10.89 -7.77 -4.03
N ASN A 247 -11.34 -6.66 -4.63
CA ASN A 247 -11.11 -6.40 -6.05
C ASN A 247 -9.68 -5.98 -6.39
N PHE A 248 -9.01 -5.24 -5.49
CA PHE A 248 -7.76 -4.56 -5.83
C PHE A 248 -6.55 -5.10 -5.05
N TYR A 249 -6.75 -5.52 -3.80
CA TYR A 249 -5.65 -5.77 -2.85
C TYR A 249 -5.59 -7.22 -2.35
N ARG A 250 -6.71 -7.96 -2.30
CA ARG A 250 -6.68 -9.37 -1.92
C ARG A 250 -5.94 -10.19 -2.97
N LEU A 251 -4.90 -10.89 -2.55
CA LEU A 251 -4.06 -11.69 -3.44
C LEU A 251 -4.43 -13.16 -3.45
N ASN A 252 -5.18 -13.62 -2.45
CA ASN A 252 -5.66 -15.00 -2.33
C ASN A 252 -7.01 -15.03 -1.58
N ALA A 253 -7.93 -15.90 -2.00
CA ALA A 253 -9.23 -16.10 -1.37
C ALA A 253 -9.17 -16.93 -0.08
N ALA A 254 -8.07 -17.61 0.21
CA ALA A 254 -7.88 -18.42 1.41
C ALA A 254 -8.12 -17.61 2.70
N THR A 255 -8.77 -18.25 3.67
CA THR A 255 -9.06 -17.71 5.01
C THR A 255 -8.48 -18.63 6.07
N ALA A 256 -8.21 -18.12 7.27
CA ALA A 256 -7.79 -18.95 8.40
C ALA A 256 -8.87 -19.95 8.85
N THR A 257 -10.15 -19.62 8.62
CA THR A 257 -11.29 -20.42 9.07
C THR A 257 -11.42 -21.73 8.31
N ASN A 258 -11.43 -22.86 9.03
CA ASN A 258 -11.77 -24.17 8.47
C ASN A 258 -13.29 -24.37 8.46
N PHE A 259 -13.93 -23.94 7.37
CA PHE A 259 -15.37 -24.07 7.21
C PHE A 259 -15.84 -25.53 7.17
N THR A 260 -15.04 -26.46 6.65
CA THR A 260 -15.40 -27.88 6.63
C THR A 260 -15.61 -28.40 8.04
N THR A 261 -14.70 -28.08 8.97
CA THR A 261 -14.86 -28.46 10.38
C THR A 261 -16.06 -27.78 11.02
N LEU A 262 -16.31 -26.50 10.74
CA LEU A 262 -17.46 -25.77 11.30
C LEU A 262 -18.82 -26.22 10.76
N VAL A 263 -18.87 -26.69 9.51
CA VAL A 263 -20.11 -27.17 8.88
C VAL A 263 -20.42 -28.61 9.29
N LEU A 264 -19.39 -29.40 9.56
CA LEU A 264 -19.51 -30.82 9.93
C LEU A 264 -19.39 -31.07 11.45
N SER A 265 -19.38 -30.02 12.27
CA SER A 265 -19.42 -30.10 13.74
C SER A 265 -20.85 -30.20 14.26
#